data_AF-A0A562D608-F1
#
_entry.id   AF-A0A562D608-F1
#
_cell.length_a   1.000
_cell.length_b   1.000
_cell.length_c   1.000
_cell.angle_alpha   90.00
_cell.angle_beta   90.00
_cell.angle_gamma   90.00
#
_symmetry.space_group_name_H-M   'P 1'
#
loop_
_entity.id
_entity.type
_entity.pdbx_description
1 polymer ?
#
loop_
_entity_poly.entity_id
_entity_poly.type
_entity_poly.pdbx_seq_one_letter_code
_entity_poly.pdbx_strand_id
1 'polypeptide(L)'
;MTLVHEPREAYDGPATVDLDGAAHDVTVTLRGAFQPLDGRFHWYGRLTPGTPVDDARSGTEVVLRTPHGHATARLSDKDTWGRYRLTGTGTPPF
;
A
#
# COMPACT_ATOMS: atom_id res chain seq x y z
N MET A 1 21.76 8.46 12.16
CA MET A 1 21.78 7.03 11.77
C MET A 1 20.84 6.91 10.58
N THR A 2 21.38 7.05 9.37
CA THR A 2 20.59 7.11 8.13
C THR A 2 20.30 5.67 7.72
N LEU A 3 19.03 5.25 7.82
CA LEU A 3 18.59 3.97 7.27
C LEU A 3 18.83 4.01 5.77
N VAL A 4 19.76 3.18 5.30
CA VAL A 4 20.03 3.00 3.88
C VAL A 4 18.85 2.20 3.31
N HIS A 5 18.01 2.84 2.51
CA HIS A 5 16.95 2.19 1.73
C HIS A 5 17.64 1.35 0.64
N GLU A 6 17.62 0.02 0.77
CA GLU A 6 17.88 -0.87 -0.36
C GLU A 6 16.66 -0.74 -1.29
N PRO A 7 16.79 -0.15 -2.49
CA PRO A 7 15.63 0.13 -3.32
C PRO A 7 15.04 -1.19 -3.83
N ARG A 8 13.72 -1.36 -3.61
CA ARG A 8 12.72 -2.17 -4.37
C ARG A 8 11.92 -3.21 -3.59
N GLU A 9 12.27 -3.58 -2.35
CA GLU A 9 11.56 -4.69 -1.65
C GLU A 9 10.64 -4.26 -0.50
N ALA A 10 10.86 -3.09 0.10
CA ALA A 10 10.07 -2.63 1.24
C ALA A 10 10.00 -1.10 1.36
N TYR A 11 8.96 -0.61 2.04
CA TYR A 11 8.86 0.78 2.50
C TYR A 11 8.07 0.85 3.79
N ASP A 12 8.55 1.62 4.75
CA ASP A 12 7.85 1.91 6.00
C ASP A 12 7.86 3.41 6.20
N GLY A 13 6.69 4.06 6.16
CA GLY A 13 6.65 5.51 6.24
C GLY A 13 5.33 6.16 5.85
N PRO A 14 5.33 7.50 5.76
CA PRO A 14 4.15 8.28 5.38
C PRO A 14 3.78 8.03 3.91
N ALA A 15 2.49 8.09 3.62
CA ALA A 15 1.95 7.99 2.28
C ALA A 15 0.61 8.74 2.20
N THR A 16 0.12 8.90 0.98
CA THR A 16 -1.21 9.45 0.73
C THR A 16 -2.02 8.43 -0.08
N VAL A 17 -3.25 8.17 0.35
CA VAL A 17 -4.22 7.36 -0.38
C VAL A 17 -5.21 8.29 -1.07
N ASP A 18 -5.35 8.16 -2.38
CA ASP A 18 -6.40 8.78 -3.17
C ASP A 18 -7.59 7.83 -3.25
N LEU A 19 -8.72 8.24 -2.67
CA LEU A 19 -9.98 7.49 -2.67
C LEU A 19 -11.12 8.46 -3.02
N ASP A 20 -11.91 8.13 -4.04
CA ASP A 20 -13.06 8.93 -4.48
C ASP A 20 -12.72 10.41 -4.75
N GLY A 21 -11.49 10.68 -5.21
CA GLY A 21 -10.99 12.04 -5.47
C GLY A 21 -10.56 12.83 -4.22
N ALA A 22 -10.57 12.20 -3.05
CA ALA A 22 -10.05 12.75 -1.81
C ALA A 22 -8.70 12.13 -1.46
N ALA A 23 -7.77 12.98 -1.00
CA ALA A 23 -6.46 12.57 -0.53
C ALA A 23 -6.48 12.38 0.99
N HIS A 24 -5.99 11.23 1.45
CA HIS A 24 -5.92 10.88 2.87
C HIS A 24 -4.49 10.54 3.28
N ASP A 25 -3.97 11.28 4.25
CA ASP A 25 -2.65 10.99 4.81
C ASP A 25 -2.70 9.74 5.70
N VAL A 26 -1.75 8.85 5.47
CA VAL A 26 -1.65 7.55 6.14
C VAL A 26 -0.19 7.22 6.46
N THR A 27 0.02 6.26 7.34
CA THR A 27 1.31 5.58 7.51
C THR A 27 1.17 4.15 7.07
N VAL A 28 2.14 3.69 6.27
CA VAL A 28 2.12 2.38 5.62
C VAL A 28 3.38 1.56 5.89
N THR A 29 3.18 0.25 5.90
CA THR A 29 4.23 -0.76 5.80
C THR A 29 3.99 -1.56 4.53
N LEU A 30 4.88 -1.44 3.55
CA LEU A 30 4.79 -2.03 2.21
C LEU A 30 5.92 -3.04 2.01
N ARG A 31 5.61 -4.15 1.35
CA ARG A 31 6.54 -5.22 1.00
C ARG A 31 6.26 -5.71 -0.41
N GLY A 32 7.29 -6.18 -1.10
CA GLY A 32 7.20 -6.69 -2.47
C GLY A 32 7.89 -8.03 -2.64
N ALA A 33 7.38 -8.84 -3.57
CA ALA A 33 8.00 -10.09 -3.98
C ALA A 33 7.61 -10.45 -5.42
N PHE A 34 8.54 -11.02 -6.17
CA PHE A 34 8.25 -11.64 -7.45
C PHE A 34 7.43 -12.92 -7.26
N GLN A 35 6.35 -13.08 -8.02
CA GLN A 35 5.50 -14.27 -8.03
C GLN A 35 5.85 -15.14 -9.25
N PRO A 36 6.46 -16.32 -9.03
CA PRO A 36 6.86 -17.20 -10.16
C PRO A 36 5.67 -17.78 -10.92
N LEU A 37 4.51 -17.89 -10.28
CA LEU A 37 3.32 -18.53 -10.87
C LEU A 37 2.72 -17.72 -12.02
N ASP A 38 2.79 -16.38 -11.94
CA ASP A 38 2.24 -15.48 -12.95
C ASP A 38 3.30 -14.53 -13.57
N GLY A 39 4.56 -14.63 -13.12
CA GLY A 39 5.67 -13.85 -13.62
C GLY A 39 5.60 -12.37 -13.26
N ARG A 40 4.82 -11.98 -12.25
CA ARG A 40 4.62 -10.57 -11.87
C ARG A 40 5.26 -10.24 -10.54
N PHE A 41 5.70 -9.00 -10.40
CA PHE A 41 6.03 -8.47 -9.09
C PHE A 41 4.73 -8.10 -8.36
N HIS A 42 4.52 -8.70 -7.20
CA HIS A 42 3.37 -8.41 -6.35
C HIS A 42 3.86 -7.63 -5.14
N TRP A 43 3.13 -6.59 -4.79
CA TRP A 43 3.41 -5.83 -3.59
C TRP A 43 2.14 -5.71 -2.75
N TYR A 44 2.35 -5.62 -1.46
CA TYR A 44 1.26 -5.57 -0.49
C TYR A 44 1.66 -4.67 0.66
N GLY A 45 0.66 -4.11 1.31
CA GLY A 45 0.85 -3.13 2.36
C GLY A 45 -0.18 -3.24 3.46
N ARG A 46 0.10 -2.55 4.56
CA ARG A 46 -0.84 -2.32 5.65
C ARG A 46 -0.94 -0.85 5.94
N LEU A 47 -2.15 -0.39 6.23
CA LEU A 47 -2.42 0.94 6.79
C LEU A 47 -2.38 0.86 8.32
N THR A 48 -2.00 1.96 8.96
CA THR A 48 -2.18 2.13 10.41
C THR A 48 -3.69 2.21 10.73
N PRO A 49 -4.18 1.69 11.87
CA PRO A 49 -5.61 1.79 12.22
C PRO A 49 -6.09 3.24 12.41
N GLY A 50 -7.38 3.49 12.21
CA GLY A 50 -8.00 4.80 12.44
C GLY A 50 -7.82 5.77 11.28
N THR A 51 -7.59 5.25 10.07
CA THR A 51 -7.41 6.08 8.87
C THR A 51 -8.75 6.44 8.24
N PRO A 52 -8.87 7.57 7.51
CA PRO A 52 -10.11 7.94 6.83
C PRO A 52 -10.59 6.90 5.80
N VAL A 53 -9.68 6.03 5.35
CA VAL A 53 -9.95 4.91 4.44
C VAL A 53 -10.69 3.76 5.15
N ASP A 54 -10.92 3.87 6.46
CA ASP A 54 -11.42 2.78 7.28
C ASP A 54 -12.90 2.41 7.04
N ASP A 55 -13.61 3.22 6.25
CA ASP A 55 -15.00 2.99 5.84
C ASP A 55 -15.11 2.51 4.39
N ALA A 56 -13.98 2.39 3.68
CA ALA A 56 -13.96 1.92 2.30
C ALA A 56 -14.34 0.44 2.20
N ARG A 57 -15.10 0.11 1.15
CA ARG A 57 -15.51 -1.27 0.86
C ARG A 57 -14.30 -2.12 0.44
N SER A 58 -14.31 -3.39 0.84
CA SER A 58 -13.37 -4.39 0.33
C SER A 58 -13.45 -4.48 -1.21
N GLY A 59 -12.28 -4.53 -1.84
CA GLY A 59 -12.12 -4.50 -3.29
C GLY A 59 -12.06 -3.11 -3.91
N THR A 60 -12.26 -2.03 -3.13
CA THR A 60 -12.13 -0.67 -3.63
C THR A 60 -10.72 -0.42 -4.16
N GLU A 61 -10.65 0.15 -5.36
CA GLU A 61 -9.41 0.57 -5.99
C GLU A 61 -9.03 1.97 -5.51
N VAL A 62 -7.76 2.16 -5.19
CA VAL A 62 -7.18 3.42 -4.72
C VAL A 62 -5.84 3.68 -5.39
N VAL A 63 -5.40 4.94 -5.39
CA VAL A 63 -4.01 5.28 -5.77
C VAL A 63 -3.21 5.53 -4.50
N LEU A 64 -2.18 4.72 -4.28
CA LEU A 64 -1.23 4.93 -3.19
C LEU A 64 -0.05 5.76 -3.70
N ARG A 65 0.26 6.87 -3.01
CA ARG A 65 1.39 7.75 -3.30
C ARG A 65 2.38 7.75 -2.13
N THR A 66 3.66 7.60 -2.43
CA THR A 66 4.77 7.74 -1.48
C THR A 66 5.76 8.79 -2.02
N PRO A 67 6.80 9.16 -1.26
CA PRO A 67 7.90 9.98 -1.79
C PRO A 67 8.64 9.35 -2.99
N HIS A 68 8.49 8.04 -3.20
CA HIS A 68 9.23 7.28 -4.21
C HIS A 68 8.43 6.99 -5.48
N GLY A 69 7.10 7.16 -5.44
CA GLY A 69 6.25 6.93 -6.60
C GLY A 69 4.79 6.78 -6.25
N HIS A 70 4.01 6.27 -7.21
CA HIS A 70 2.62 5.96 -7.00
C HIS A 70 2.23 4.68 -7.73
N ALA A 71 1.22 3.99 -7.21
CA ALA A 71 0.69 2.80 -7.84
C ALA A 71 -0.79 2.60 -7.47
N THR A 72 -1.55 2.02 -8.40
CA THR A 72 -2.91 1.56 -8.13
C THR A 72 -2.87 0.34 -7.22
N ALA A 73 -3.75 0.33 -6.22
CA ALA A 73 -3.90 -0.76 -5.28
C ALA A 73 -5.37 -1.10 -5.03
N ARG A 74 -5.61 -2.31 -4.54
CA ARG A 74 -6.92 -2.69 -4.00
C ARG A 74 -6.85 -2.79 -2.49
N LEU A 75 -7.84 -2.19 -1.84
CA LEU A 75 -8.13 -2.40 -0.43
C LEU A 75 -8.77 -3.78 -0.26
N SER A 76 -8.25 -4.57 0.66
CA SER A 76 -8.84 -5.85 1.07
C SER A 76 -9.59 -5.66 2.40
N ASP A 77 -10.45 -6.61 2.76
CA ASP A 77 -11.15 -6.60 4.05
C ASP A 77 -10.18 -6.38 5.23
N LYS A 78 -10.71 -5.70 6.26
CA LYS A 78 -10.04 -5.60 7.56
C LYS A 78 -9.74 -7.02 8.04
N ASP A 79 -8.50 -7.27 8.46
CA ASP A 79 -8.21 -8.49 9.20
C ASP A 79 -9.00 -8.53 10.52
N THR A 80 -8.93 -9.66 11.24
CA THR A 80 -9.60 -9.83 12.55
C THR A 80 -9.12 -8.84 13.63
N TRP A 81 -8.12 -8.01 13.33
CA TRP A 81 -7.60 -6.94 14.19
C TRP A 81 -7.88 -5.53 13.63
N GLY A 82 -8.74 -5.41 12.61
CA GLY A 82 -9.15 -4.13 12.06
C GLY A 82 -8.17 -3.50 11.08
N ARG A 83 -7.16 -4.23 10.58
CA ARG A 83 -6.14 -3.67 9.68
C ARG A 83 -6.50 -3.91 8.22
N TYR A 84 -6.53 -2.82 7.45
CA TYR A 84 -6.64 -2.91 6.00
C TYR A 84 -5.34 -3.39 5.37
N ARG A 85 -5.50 -4.25 4.37
CA ARG A 85 -4.42 -4.63 3.48
C ARG A 85 -4.57 -3.92 2.14
N LEU A 86 -3.47 -3.38 1.65
CA LEU A 86 -3.32 -2.93 0.26
C LEU A 86 -2.65 -4.04 -0.53
N THR A 87 -3.07 -4.23 -1.77
CA THR A 87 -2.40 -5.14 -2.71
C THR A 87 -2.29 -4.49 -4.07
N GLY A 88 -1.17 -4.68 -4.75
CA GLY A 88 -0.94 -4.22 -6.11
C GLY A 88 0.04 -5.13 -6.85
N THR A 89 0.13 -4.92 -8.16
CA THR A 89 1.05 -5.67 -9.04
C THR A 89 1.84 -4.71 -9.92
N GLY A 90 2.97 -5.18 -10.45
CA GLY A 90 3.88 -4.37 -11.26
C GLY A 90 4.81 -3.51 -10.40
N THR A 91 5.11 -2.31 -10.88
CA THR A 91 6.04 -1.38 -10.20
C THR A 91 5.47 -0.93 -8.86
N PRO A 92 6.13 -1.24 -7.72
CA PRO A 92 5.69 -0.76 -6.42
C PRO A 92 5.94 0.74 -6.28
N PRO A 93 5.24 1.41 -5.35
CA PRO A 93 5.49 2.82 -5.05
C PRO A 93 6.65 2.98 -4.05
N PHE A 94 7.74 2.22 -4.15
CA PHE A 94 8.92 2.28 -3.26
C PHE A 94 10.20 1.71 -3.87
#